data_AF-A0A3M7NBG5-F1
#
_entry.id   AF-A0A3M7NBG5-F1
#
_cell.length_a   1.000
_cell.length_b   1.000
_cell.length_c   1.000
_cell.angle_alpha   90.00
_cell.angle_beta   90.00
_cell.angle_gamma   90.00
#
_symmetry.space_group_name_H-M   'P 1'
#
loop_
_entity.id
_entity.type
_entity.pdbx_description
1 polymer ?
#
loop_
_entity_poly.entity_id
_entity_poly.type
_entity_poly.pdbx_seq_one_letter_code
_entity_poly.pdbx_strand_id
1 'polypeptide(L)'
;MSGLFALPRELLSNVLSYVEPVDLARFAQTCQSAQNAAHPANQVLWRRVFLNLYDDPEDSWSAMPSSYTPPPKKNWDWYREVKHRHRALCVLHKKNPQPVEPGSVDQHITSLLSILDTTKFTPTPSEIRRGMEPWISDRSWSNLCLLAPRDAPYHIGIDSLIYGYSARNRGGFTSGPRDFKSDAKSRLHILCGLTDRDHTDRKVKGQARRKVYNWSLTSEATDYGPFTDDGSGRPNWDLLEGIVTISMLMLLRCVQSSLPLPNSFNYSVPHRTLVPHKNPRDWARVQGSWLGTYSFLDYAYLAAFNDATRLGSIGPNLEENCEACGALLKMDLRIDDSVKSDRNLQTSLPSANDPDYPTLYIRVKGFAALMPGGREVRWKFIVNYMGTDAWQLEGIQPGGIRSGGIFGLWSQVDHEPRDATGPFCYYPEELFHPVLSI
;
A
#
# COMPACT_ATOMS: atom_id res chain seq x y z
N MET A 1 -37.87 -37.22 13.83
CA MET A 1 -36.41 -36.98 13.77
C MET A 1 -36.05 -36.02 14.89
N SER A 2 -35.37 -36.50 15.92
CA SER A 2 -34.81 -35.69 17.02
C SER A 2 -33.33 -35.43 16.71
N GLY A 3 -32.89 -34.17 16.81
CA GLY A 3 -31.48 -33.80 16.62
C GLY A 3 -31.27 -32.49 15.85
N LEU A 4 -30.01 -32.06 15.73
CA LEU A 4 -29.60 -30.81 15.09
C LEU A 4 -30.17 -30.62 13.67
N PHE A 5 -30.28 -31.70 12.89
CA PHE A 5 -30.79 -31.67 11.52
C PHE A 5 -32.32 -31.62 11.40
N ALA A 6 -33.04 -31.68 12.53
CA ALA A 6 -34.48 -31.42 12.56
C ALA A 6 -34.82 -29.93 12.56
N LEU A 7 -33.82 -29.06 12.77
CA LEU A 7 -33.98 -27.62 12.67
C LEU A 7 -34.29 -27.19 11.22
N PRO A 8 -35.12 -26.15 11.03
CA PRO A 8 -35.22 -25.43 9.77
C PRO A 8 -33.85 -25.05 9.21
N ARG A 9 -33.70 -25.09 7.88
CA ARG A 9 -32.42 -24.86 7.20
C ARG A 9 -31.81 -23.51 7.55
N GLU A 10 -32.64 -22.50 7.78
CA GLU A 10 -32.26 -21.14 8.13
C GLU A 10 -31.65 -21.08 9.53
N LEU A 11 -32.24 -21.79 10.49
CA LEU A 11 -31.75 -21.88 11.87
C LEU A 11 -30.47 -22.71 11.94
N LEU A 12 -30.42 -23.82 11.21
CA LEU A 12 -29.19 -24.61 11.08
C LEU A 12 -28.06 -23.76 10.48
N SER A 13 -28.34 -23.04 9.39
CA SER A 13 -27.35 -22.15 8.76
C SER A 13 -26.93 -20.99 9.66
N ASN A 14 -27.83 -20.49 10.53
CA ASN A 14 -27.49 -19.48 11.52
C ASN A 14 -26.56 -20.04 12.59
N VAL A 15 -26.88 -21.20 13.18
CA VAL A 15 -26.03 -21.86 14.19
C VAL A 15 -24.65 -22.16 13.62
N LEU A 16 -24.59 -22.74 12.42
CA LEU A 16 -23.32 -23.06 11.76
C LEU A 16 -22.50 -21.82 11.38
N SER A 17 -23.12 -20.65 11.24
CA SER A 17 -22.38 -19.41 10.89
C SER A 17 -21.47 -18.89 12.00
N TYR A 18 -21.69 -19.30 13.25
CA TYR A 18 -20.85 -18.95 14.41
C TYR A 18 -19.73 -19.97 14.67
N VAL A 19 -19.63 -21.02 13.85
CA VAL A 19 -18.58 -22.04 13.98
C VAL A 19 -17.36 -21.61 13.18
N GLU A 20 -16.18 -21.76 13.78
CA GLU A 20 -14.89 -21.49 13.12
C GLU A 20 -14.77 -22.28 11.79
N PRO A 21 -14.22 -21.69 10.71
CA PRO A 21 -14.19 -22.34 9.39
C PRO A 21 -13.52 -23.72 9.38
N VAL A 22 -12.50 -23.91 10.21
CA VAL A 22 -11.78 -25.19 10.35
C VAL A 22 -12.68 -26.26 10.98
N ASP A 23 -13.44 -25.89 12.01
CA ASP A 23 -14.35 -26.81 12.69
C ASP A 23 -15.60 -27.08 11.85
N LEU A 24 -16.04 -26.11 11.05
CA LEU A 24 -17.10 -26.32 10.07
C LEU A 24 -16.67 -27.33 8.99
N ALA A 25 -15.41 -27.27 8.55
CA ALA A 25 -14.85 -28.25 7.62
C ALA A 25 -14.70 -29.65 8.24
N ARG A 26 -14.44 -29.76 9.54
CA ARG A 26 -14.43 -31.02 10.29
C ARG A 26 -15.85 -31.56 10.49
N PHE A 27 -16.79 -30.70 10.85
CA PHE A 27 -18.21 -31.02 10.97
C PHE A 27 -18.76 -31.60 9.66
N ALA A 28 -18.41 -31.01 8.51
CA ALA A 28 -18.81 -31.51 7.20
C ALA A 28 -18.39 -32.97 6.94
N GLN A 29 -17.40 -33.50 7.65
CA GLN A 29 -16.89 -34.86 7.49
C GLN A 29 -17.57 -35.88 8.41
N THR A 30 -18.45 -35.46 9.33
CA THR A 30 -19.06 -36.37 10.31
C THR A 30 -20.19 -37.22 9.73
N CYS A 31 -21.00 -36.67 8.82
CA CYS A 31 -22.08 -37.39 8.15
C CYS A 31 -22.56 -36.67 6.87
N GLN A 32 -23.31 -37.36 6.02
CA GLN A 32 -23.84 -36.79 4.76
C GLN A 32 -24.71 -35.55 4.97
N SER A 33 -25.50 -35.52 6.05
CA SER A 33 -26.34 -34.35 6.37
C SER A 33 -25.50 -33.13 6.74
N ALA A 34 -24.42 -33.32 7.50
CA ALA A 34 -23.45 -32.27 7.82
C ALA A 34 -22.71 -31.78 6.56
N GLN A 35 -22.28 -32.71 5.71
CA GLN A 35 -21.64 -32.40 4.43
C GLN A 35 -22.54 -31.53 3.54
N ASN A 36 -23.83 -31.88 3.44
CA ASN A 36 -24.80 -31.12 2.66
C ASN A 36 -25.06 -29.74 3.28
N ALA A 37 -25.10 -29.64 4.61
CA ALA A 37 -25.32 -28.38 5.31
C ALA A 37 -24.13 -27.40 5.14
N ALA A 38 -22.90 -27.90 5.25
CA ALA A 38 -21.66 -27.12 5.13
C ALA A 38 -21.03 -27.16 3.71
N HIS A 39 -21.81 -27.58 2.70
CA HIS A 39 -21.30 -27.73 1.34
C HIS A 39 -20.80 -26.38 0.77
N PRO A 40 -19.70 -26.34 -0.02
CA PRO A 40 -19.21 -25.10 -0.66
C PRO A 40 -20.26 -24.37 -1.51
N ALA A 41 -21.20 -25.10 -2.11
CA ALA A 41 -22.30 -24.50 -2.88
C ALA A 41 -23.35 -23.77 -2.00
N ASN A 42 -23.33 -23.98 -0.67
CA ASN A 42 -24.21 -23.26 0.26
C ASN A 42 -23.66 -21.84 0.53
N GLN A 43 -23.72 -20.99 -0.50
CA GLN A 43 -23.18 -19.63 -0.46
C GLN A 43 -23.87 -18.73 0.59
N VAL A 44 -25.10 -19.05 1.00
CA VAL A 44 -25.81 -18.32 2.06
C VAL A 44 -25.14 -18.53 3.42
N LEU A 45 -24.78 -19.78 3.74
CA LEU A 45 -24.02 -20.10 4.95
C LEU A 45 -22.65 -19.43 4.92
N TRP A 46 -21.89 -19.62 3.82
CA TRP A 46 -20.53 -19.10 3.73
C TRP A 46 -20.48 -17.57 3.71
N ARG A 47 -21.51 -16.89 3.17
CA ARG A 47 -21.65 -15.44 3.33
C ARG A 47 -21.79 -15.03 4.79
N ARG A 48 -22.63 -15.74 5.58
CA ARG A 48 -22.77 -15.44 7.01
C ARG A 48 -21.50 -15.72 7.79
N VAL A 49 -20.83 -16.85 7.52
CA VAL A 49 -19.51 -17.17 8.10
C VAL A 49 -18.51 -16.08 7.77
N PHE A 50 -18.47 -15.62 6.51
CA PHE A 50 -17.58 -14.53 6.10
C PHE A 50 -17.86 -13.25 6.89
N LEU A 51 -19.13 -12.80 6.95
CA LEU A 51 -19.50 -11.54 7.61
C LEU A 51 -19.34 -11.57 9.14
N ASN A 52 -19.28 -12.77 9.74
CA ASN A 52 -18.92 -12.92 11.16
C ASN A 52 -17.42 -12.79 11.43
N LEU A 53 -16.58 -12.95 10.39
CA LEU A 53 -15.11 -12.99 10.51
C LEU A 53 -14.43 -11.75 9.90
N TYR A 54 -14.98 -11.21 8.83
CA TYR A 54 -14.41 -10.15 8.01
C TYR A 54 -15.40 -9.01 7.84
N ASP A 55 -14.89 -7.81 7.56
CA ASP A 55 -15.75 -6.66 7.24
C ASP A 55 -16.53 -6.90 5.94
N ASP A 56 -17.72 -6.30 5.81
CA ASP A 56 -18.49 -6.37 4.58
C ASP A 56 -17.76 -5.63 3.44
N PRO A 57 -17.41 -6.29 2.33
CA PRO A 57 -16.76 -5.64 1.19
C PRO A 57 -17.59 -4.49 0.63
N GLU A 58 -18.92 -4.58 0.70
CA GLU A 58 -19.83 -3.54 0.22
C GLU A 58 -19.65 -2.22 0.95
N ASP A 59 -19.43 -2.27 2.25
CA ASP A 59 -19.23 -1.08 3.07
C ASP A 59 -17.98 -0.34 2.60
N SER A 60 -16.90 -1.09 2.36
CA SER A 60 -15.63 -0.54 1.87
C SER A 60 -15.76 0.03 0.45
N TRP A 61 -16.36 -0.73 -0.47
CA TRP A 61 -16.55 -0.28 -1.86
C TRP A 61 -17.48 0.92 -1.96
N SER A 62 -18.49 1.04 -1.09
CA SER A 62 -19.41 2.18 -1.09
C SER A 62 -18.75 3.51 -0.71
N ALA A 63 -17.58 3.47 -0.06
CA ALA A 63 -16.80 4.64 0.30
C ALA A 63 -15.80 5.05 -0.80
N MET A 64 -15.50 4.17 -1.76
CA MET A 64 -14.55 4.44 -2.84
C MET A 64 -15.14 5.34 -3.92
N PRO A 65 -14.30 6.01 -4.73
CA PRO A 65 -14.74 6.79 -5.89
C PRO A 65 -15.58 5.98 -6.88
N SER A 66 -16.46 6.66 -7.61
CA SER A 66 -17.29 6.03 -8.65
C SER A 66 -16.47 5.45 -9.82
N SER A 67 -15.29 6.03 -10.04
CA SER A 67 -14.28 5.55 -10.99
C SER A 67 -13.56 4.27 -10.54
N TYR A 68 -13.67 3.87 -9.27
CA TYR A 68 -13.13 2.60 -8.78
C TYR A 68 -14.01 1.44 -9.22
N THR A 69 -13.41 0.43 -9.85
CA THR A 69 -14.12 -0.79 -10.26
C THR A 69 -13.84 -1.92 -9.27
N PRO A 70 -14.78 -2.26 -8.37
CA PRO A 70 -14.59 -3.40 -7.47
C PRO A 70 -14.60 -4.74 -8.23
N PRO A 71 -14.08 -5.81 -7.62
CA PRO A 71 -14.20 -7.16 -8.18
C PRO A 71 -15.65 -7.53 -8.50
N PRO A 72 -15.93 -8.23 -9.62
CA PRO A 72 -17.29 -8.52 -10.05
C PRO A 72 -18.01 -9.45 -9.06
N LYS A 73 -19.06 -8.93 -8.42
CA LYS A 73 -19.89 -9.66 -7.41
C LYS A 73 -20.47 -10.98 -7.92
N LYS A 74 -20.80 -11.07 -9.20
CA LYS A 74 -21.39 -12.27 -9.82
C LYS A 74 -20.49 -13.51 -9.67
N ASN A 75 -19.18 -13.30 -9.52
CA ASN A 75 -18.19 -14.35 -9.38
C ASN A 75 -17.64 -14.47 -7.95
N TRP A 76 -18.25 -13.78 -6.97
CA TRP A 76 -17.80 -13.80 -5.59
C TRP A 76 -18.23 -15.09 -4.90
N ASP A 77 -17.29 -16.02 -4.74
CA ASP A 77 -17.49 -17.29 -4.04
C ASP A 77 -17.05 -17.13 -2.57
N TRP A 78 -18.04 -17.00 -1.68
CA TRP A 78 -17.83 -16.78 -0.25
C TRP A 78 -17.02 -17.89 0.41
N TYR A 79 -17.20 -19.14 -0.02
CA TYR A 79 -16.41 -20.26 0.51
C TYR A 79 -14.94 -20.13 0.11
N ARG A 80 -14.66 -19.81 -1.15
CA ARG A 80 -13.28 -19.60 -1.63
C ARG A 80 -12.62 -18.44 -0.91
N GLU A 81 -13.32 -17.33 -0.71
CA GLU A 81 -12.80 -16.18 0.02
C GLU A 81 -12.45 -16.52 1.47
N VAL A 82 -13.36 -17.16 2.21
CA VAL A 82 -13.07 -17.61 3.59
C VAL A 82 -11.85 -18.53 3.62
N LYS A 83 -11.79 -19.51 2.72
CA LYS A 83 -10.67 -20.46 2.63
C LYS A 83 -9.35 -19.79 2.30
N HIS A 84 -9.32 -18.90 1.30
CA HIS A 84 -8.10 -18.25 0.83
C HIS A 84 -7.59 -17.22 1.86
N ARG A 85 -8.47 -16.40 2.42
CA ARG A 85 -8.15 -15.43 3.48
C ARG A 85 -7.64 -16.13 4.74
N HIS A 86 -8.31 -17.19 5.19
CA HIS A 86 -7.86 -17.97 6.35
C HIS A 86 -6.45 -18.55 6.13
N ARG A 87 -6.19 -19.16 4.97
CA ARG A 87 -4.86 -19.70 4.66
C ARG A 87 -3.78 -18.61 4.60
N ALA A 88 -4.10 -17.46 4.00
CA ALA A 88 -3.17 -16.33 3.92
C ALA A 88 -2.85 -15.75 5.31
N LEU A 89 -3.85 -15.61 6.18
CA LEU A 89 -3.67 -15.18 7.57
C LEU A 89 -2.85 -16.19 8.39
N CYS A 90 -3.02 -17.50 8.16
CA CYS A 90 -2.19 -18.52 8.77
C CYS A 90 -0.70 -18.40 8.36
N VAL A 91 -0.43 -18.00 7.11
CA VAL A 91 0.94 -17.71 6.65
C VAL A 91 1.46 -16.41 7.27
N LEU A 92 0.65 -15.36 7.29
CA LEU A 92 1.00 -14.05 7.86
C LEU A 92 1.39 -14.17 9.35
N HIS A 93 0.63 -14.95 10.12
CA HIS A 93 0.84 -15.17 11.56
C HIS A 93 1.75 -16.38 11.88
N LYS A 94 2.36 -16.99 10.87
CA LYS A 94 3.19 -18.18 11.06
C LYS A 94 4.42 -17.84 11.90
N LYS A 95 4.58 -18.51 13.04
CA LYS A 95 5.76 -18.35 13.92
C LYS A 95 7.01 -19.08 13.40
N ASN A 96 6.84 -20.11 12.56
CA ASN A 96 7.93 -20.97 12.10
C ASN A 96 8.31 -20.70 10.63
N PRO A 97 9.61 -20.69 10.29
CA PRO A 97 10.14 -20.27 8.99
C PRO A 97 9.99 -21.30 7.87
N GLN A 98 9.07 -22.27 8.00
CA GLN A 98 8.90 -23.26 6.93
C GLN A 98 8.49 -22.54 5.62
N PRO A 99 9.17 -22.84 4.51
CA PRO A 99 8.92 -22.18 3.23
C PRO A 99 7.45 -22.31 2.83
N VAL A 100 6.89 -21.21 2.33
CA VAL A 100 5.60 -21.21 1.65
C VAL A 100 5.79 -21.91 0.31
N GLU A 101 4.84 -22.76 -0.07
CA GLU A 101 4.86 -23.46 -1.36
C GLU A 101 4.85 -22.42 -2.50
N PRO A 102 5.83 -22.42 -3.43
CA PRO A 102 5.96 -21.38 -4.45
C PRO A 102 4.69 -21.13 -5.26
N GLY A 103 3.96 -22.19 -5.63
CA GLY A 103 2.71 -22.09 -6.40
C GLY A 103 1.53 -21.44 -5.66
N SER A 104 1.63 -21.27 -4.33
CA SER A 104 0.59 -20.68 -3.49
C SER A 104 0.86 -19.22 -3.09
N VAL A 105 2.09 -18.73 -3.29
CA VAL A 105 2.54 -17.41 -2.81
C VAL A 105 1.66 -16.30 -3.36
N ASP A 106 1.45 -16.22 -4.68
CA ASP A 106 0.68 -15.15 -5.29
C ASP A 106 -0.80 -15.18 -4.86
N GLN A 107 -1.37 -16.37 -4.61
CA GLN A 107 -2.71 -16.50 -4.06
C GLN A 107 -2.80 -15.96 -2.63
N HIS A 108 -1.80 -16.25 -1.78
CA HIS A 108 -1.75 -15.71 -0.42
C HIS A 108 -1.63 -14.19 -0.42
N ILE A 109 -0.73 -13.65 -1.24
CA ILE A 109 -0.53 -12.20 -1.40
C ILE A 109 -1.82 -11.53 -1.88
N THR A 110 -2.44 -12.05 -2.93
CA THR A 110 -3.70 -11.53 -3.46
C THR A 110 -4.81 -11.56 -2.41
N SER A 111 -4.82 -12.59 -1.55
CA SER A 111 -5.81 -12.69 -0.47
C SER A 111 -5.56 -11.66 0.65
N LEU A 112 -4.30 -11.38 1.01
CA LEU A 112 -3.95 -10.32 1.97
C LEU A 112 -4.30 -8.93 1.43
N LEU A 113 -3.99 -8.68 0.16
CA LEU A 113 -4.40 -7.45 -0.52
C LEU A 113 -5.92 -7.32 -0.58
N SER A 114 -6.65 -8.41 -0.84
CA SER A 114 -8.13 -8.44 -0.80
C SER A 114 -8.68 -8.12 0.59
N ILE A 115 -8.06 -8.61 1.67
CA ILE A 115 -8.44 -8.25 3.05
C ILE A 115 -8.26 -6.74 3.26
N LEU A 116 -7.12 -6.18 2.83
CA LEU A 116 -6.85 -4.75 2.94
C LEU A 116 -7.82 -3.90 2.09
N ASP A 117 -8.09 -4.30 0.85
CA ASP A 117 -9.00 -3.60 -0.07
C ASP A 117 -10.48 -3.69 0.35
N THR A 118 -10.82 -4.64 1.23
CA THR A 118 -12.18 -4.79 1.80
C THR A 118 -12.22 -4.38 3.27
N THR A 119 -11.21 -3.65 3.75
CA THR A 119 -11.16 -3.11 5.10
C THR A 119 -12.03 -1.85 5.18
N LYS A 120 -12.98 -1.86 6.12
CA LYS A 120 -13.77 -0.69 6.44
C LYS A 120 -12.95 0.23 7.36
N PHE A 121 -12.92 1.52 7.05
CA PHE A 121 -12.25 2.55 7.88
C PHE A 121 -13.15 3.76 8.17
N THR A 122 -14.24 3.92 7.42
CA THR A 122 -15.20 4.99 7.68
C THR A 122 -16.59 4.38 7.84
N PRO A 123 -17.44 4.95 8.70
CA PRO A 123 -18.87 4.68 8.64
C PRO A 123 -19.36 4.85 7.20
N THR A 124 -20.21 3.94 6.76
CA THR A 124 -20.89 4.02 5.47
C THR A 124 -21.79 5.26 5.43
N PRO A 125 -22.14 5.76 4.23
CA PRO A 125 -23.11 6.85 4.10
C PRO A 125 -24.43 6.58 4.84
N SER A 126 -24.83 5.32 4.95
CA SER A 126 -26.03 4.89 5.67
C SER A 126 -25.90 4.97 7.18
N GLU A 127 -24.73 4.64 7.73
CA GLU A 127 -24.44 4.74 9.17
C GLU A 127 -24.30 6.20 9.61
N ILE A 128 -23.67 7.03 8.78
CA ILE A 128 -23.58 8.48 9.02
C ILE A 128 -24.97 9.10 9.11
N ARG A 129 -25.89 8.71 8.21
CA ARG A 129 -27.30 9.16 8.28
C ARG A 129 -28.02 8.74 9.57
N ARG A 130 -27.55 7.68 10.25
CA ARG A 130 -28.08 7.22 11.53
C ARG A 130 -27.39 7.86 12.74
N GLY A 131 -26.48 8.82 12.51
CA GLY A 131 -25.78 9.55 13.55
C GLY A 131 -24.44 8.94 13.98
N MET A 132 -23.89 7.97 13.23
CA MET A 132 -22.54 7.48 13.49
C MET A 132 -21.50 8.49 12.99
N GLU A 133 -20.65 8.98 13.87
CA GLU A 133 -19.58 9.91 13.52
C GLU A 133 -18.29 9.17 13.12
N PRO A 134 -17.60 9.60 12.05
CA PRO A 134 -16.27 9.08 11.71
C PRO A 134 -15.23 9.39 12.80
N TRP A 135 -14.37 8.43 13.12
CA TRP A 135 -13.32 8.60 14.13
C TRP A 135 -11.95 8.15 13.61
N ILE A 136 -10.87 8.83 14.05
CA ILE A 136 -9.51 8.61 13.54
C ILE A 136 -8.91 7.27 14.02
N SER A 137 -9.51 6.60 15.00
CA SER A 137 -8.94 5.40 15.59
C SER A 137 -9.96 4.27 15.71
N ASP A 138 -9.97 3.39 14.73
CA ASP A 138 -10.81 2.22 14.69
C ASP A 138 -9.99 0.97 14.33
N ARG A 139 -9.03 0.65 15.23
CA ARG A 139 -8.50 -0.72 15.33
C ARG A 139 -9.57 -1.75 15.71
N SER A 140 -10.85 -1.40 15.68
CA SER A 140 -12.00 -2.25 16.01
C SER A 140 -12.56 -3.01 14.80
N TRP A 141 -12.21 -2.63 13.57
CA TRP A 141 -12.70 -3.34 12.39
C TRP A 141 -12.02 -4.68 12.21
N SER A 142 -12.79 -5.67 11.76
CA SER A 142 -12.39 -7.07 11.77
C SER A 142 -11.16 -7.31 10.89
N ASN A 143 -11.12 -6.73 9.68
CA ASN A 143 -10.00 -6.95 8.77
C ASN A 143 -8.71 -6.33 9.30
N LEU A 144 -8.75 -5.14 9.90
CA LEU A 144 -7.57 -4.53 10.52
C LEU A 144 -7.08 -5.33 11.72
N CYS A 145 -7.97 -5.82 12.57
CA CYS A 145 -7.60 -6.68 13.70
C CYS A 145 -6.91 -7.97 13.23
N LEU A 146 -7.43 -8.56 12.14
CA LEU A 146 -6.86 -9.77 11.55
C LEU A 146 -5.52 -9.51 10.88
N LEU A 147 -5.36 -8.32 10.28
CA LEU A 147 -4.09 -7.93 9.71
C LEU A 147 -3.11 -7.46 10.76
N ALA A 148 -3.49 -7.13 12.01
CA ALA A 148 -2.62 -6.62 13.07
C ALA A 148 -1.65 -7.68 13.63
N PRO A 149 -0.46 -7.31 14.14
CA PRO A 149 0.49 -8.29 14.65
C PRO A 149 0.02 -8.73 16.04
N ARG A 150 -0.13 -10.05 16.26
CA ARG A 150 -0.69 -10.60 17.50
C ARG A 150 0.33 -10.71 18.65
N ASP A 151 1.48 -11.32 18.39
CA ASP A 151 2.48 -11.64 19.44
C ASP A 151 3.93 -11.29 19.07
N ALA A 152 4.19 -11.05 17.78
CA ALA A 152 5.47 -10.66 17.22
C ALA A 152 5.17 -9.92 15.90
N PRO A 153 5.98 -8.95 15.47
CA PRO A 153 5.72 -8.31 14.19
C PRO A 153 5.89 -9.36 13.08
N TYR A 154 5.15 -9.19 11.98
CA TYR A 154 4.88 -10.19 10.91
C TYR A 154 6.09 -10.80 10.21
N HIS A 155 7.28 -10.47 10.67
CA HIS A 155 8.54 -10.53 9.97
C HIS A 155 8.74 -11.85 9.25
N ILE A 156 8.48 -13.00 9.88
CA ILE A 156 8.74 -14.29 9.21
C ILE A 156 7.74 -14.58 8.08
N GLY A 157 6.44 -14.41 8.33
CA GLY A 157 5.39 -14.70 7.35
C GLY A 157 5.43 -13.74 6.17
N ILE A 158 5.53 -12.43 6.46
CA ILE A 158 5.58 -11.38 5.45
C ILE A 158 6.86 -11.46 4.62
N ASP A 159 8.02 -11.70 5.25
CA ASP A 159 9.29 -11.85 4.54
C ASP A 159 9.28 -13.06 3.62
N SER A 160 8.67 -14.17 4.05
CA SER A 160 8.55 -15.37 3.23
C SER A 160 7.69 -15.15 2.00
N LEU A 161 6.69 -14.26 2.05
CA LEU A 161 5.84 -13.94 0.90
C LEU A 161 6.55 -12.96 -0.06
N ILE A 162 7.21 -11.94 0.48
CA ILE A 162 7.80 -10.85 -0.31
C ILE A 162 9.12 -11.27 -0.96
N TYR A 163 10.02 -11.89 -0.19
CA TYR A 163 11.38 -12.20 -0.62
C TYR A 163 11.58 -13.70 -0.91
N GLY A 164 10.59 -14.53 -0.58
CA GLY A 164 10.72 -15.98 -0.64
C GLY A 164 11.64 -16.55 0.44
N TYR A 165 11.68 -17.88 0.51
CA TYR A 165 12.64 -18.60 1.35
C TYR A 165 14.01 -18.60 0.70
N SER A 166 14.72 -17.48 0.78
CA SER A 166 16.17 -17.49 0.58
C SER A 166 16.79 -17.98 1.88
N ALA A 167 17.20 -19.25 1.90
CA ALA A 167 17.99 -19.78 3.02
C ALA A 167 19.20 -18.85 3.22
N ARG A 168 19.29 -18.21 4.39
CA ARG A 168 20.52 -17.56 4.84
C ARG A 168 21.65 -18.57 4.61
N ASN A 169 22.58 -18.26 3.72
CA ASN A 169 23.74 -19.07 3.34
C ASN A 169 23.47 -20.35 2.51
N ARG A 170 23.66 -20.24 1.19
CA ARG A 170 24.85 -20.86 0.56
C ARG A 170 25.41 -19.89 -0.47
N GLY A 171 26.71 -19.61 -0.37
CA GLY A 171 27.44 -18.83 -1.36
C GLY A 171 27.24 -19.45 -2.75
N GLY A 172 26.61 -18.70 -3.63
CA GLY A 172 26.32 -19.14 -4.99
C GLY A 172 25.57 -18.06 -5.71
N PHE A 173 26.27 -17.32 -6.57
CA PHE A 173 25.62 -16.62 -7.67
C PHE A 173 25.00 -17.68 -8.56
N THR A 174 23.74 -18.02 -8.31
CA THR A 174 22.87 -18.52 -9.37
C THR A 174 22.05 -17.32 -9.80
N SER A 175 22.52 -16.66 -10.85
CA SER A 175 21.68 -15.91 -11.77
C SER A 175 20.64 -16.91 -12.32
N GLY A 176 19.57 -17.12 -11.56
CA GLY A 176 18.33 -17.66 -12.11
C GLY A 176 17.79 -16.68 -13.17
N PRO A 177 16.78 -17.10 -13.95
CA PRO A 177 16.01 -16.16 -14.76
C PRO A 177 15.65 -14.95 -13.89
N ARG A 178 15.67 -13.73 -14.43
CA ARG A 178 15.12 -12.58 -13.71
C ARG A 178 13.67 -12.93 -13.38
N ASP A 179 13.42 -13.42 -12.17
CA ASP A 179 12.07 -13.63 -11.68
C ASP A 179 11.44 -12.25 -11.69
N PHE A 180 10.62 -11.98 -12.70
CA PHE A 180 9.83 -10.76 -12.75
C PHE A 180 8.99 -10.76 -11.48
N LYS A 181 9.36 -9.89 -10.54
CA LYS A 181 8.62 -9.73 -9.29
C LYS A 181 7.23 -9.24 -9.66
N SER A 182 6.20 -9.97 -9.22
CA SER A 182 4.82 -9.61 -9.53
C SER A 182 4.45 -8.30 -8.83
N ASP A 183 3.64 -7.46 -9.48
CA ASP A 183 3.11 -6.21 -8.90
C ASP A 183 2.45 -6.46 -7.54
N ALA A 184 1.80 -7.61 -7.37
CA ALA A 184 1.15 -8.00 -6.11
C ALA A 184 2.16 -8.08 -4.94
N LYS A 185 3.38 -8.60 -5.17
CA LYS A 185 4.44 -8.67 -4.16
C LYS A 185 4.89 -7.28 -3.75
N SER A 186 5.18 -6.42 -4.74
CA SER A 186 5.61 -5.05 -4.50
C SER A 186 4.52 -4.24 -3.80
N ARG A 187 3.25 -4.38 -4.21
CA ARG A 187 2.09 -3.78 -3.53
C ARG A 187 1.99 -4.23 -2.07
N LEU A 188 2.13 -5.53 -1.79
CA LEU A 188 2.06 -6.03 -0.42
C LEU A 188 3.17 -5.43 0.45
N HIS A 189 4.42 -5.39 -0.06
CA HIS A 189 5.55 -4.78 0.65
C HIS A 189 5.32 -3.29 0.94
N ILE A 190 4.91 -2.52 -0.07
CA ILE A 190 4.60 -1.09 0.07
C ILE A 190 3.52 -0.86 1.14
N LEU A 191 2.45 -1.65 1.11
CA LEU A 191 1.29 -1.44 1.99
C LEU A 191 1.52 -1.97 3.41
N CYS A 192 2.40 -2.96 3.60
CA CYS A 192 2.80 -3.40 4.94
C CYS A 192 3.86 -2.47 5.57
N GLY A 193 4.66 -1.81 4.73
CA GLY A 193 5.79 -0.97 5.16
C GLY A 193 7.08 -1.78 5.35
N LEU A 194 8.04 -1.19 6.08
CA LEU A 194 9.35 -1.79 6.33
C LEU A 194 9.27 -3.13 7.07
N THR A 195 10.04 -4.08 6.57
CA THR A 195 10.26 -5.40 7.15
C THR A 195 11.61 -5.49 7.88
N ASP A 196 11.81 -6.57 8.65
CA ASP A 196 13.10 -6.84 9.30
C ASP A 196 14.25 -7.03 8.29
N ARG A 197 13.93 -7.61 7.12
CA ARG A 197 14.90 -7.77 6.04
C ARG A 197 15.34 -6.44 5.46
N ASP A 198 14.45 -5.47 5.34
CA ASP A 198 14.84 -4.11 4.87
C ASP A 198 15.86 -3.46 5.82
N HIS A 199 15.73 -3.70 7.13
CA HIS A 199 16.69 -3.22 8.12
C HIS A 199 18.03 -3.95 8.05
N THR A 200 17.98 -5.28 8.05
CA THR A 200 19.14 -6.13 8.35
C THR A 200 19.91 -6.57 7.10
N ASP A 201 19.26 -6.72 5.95
CA ASP A 201 19.88 -7.26 4.74
C ASP A 201 20.46 -6.14 3.86
N ARG A 202 21.78 -6.13 3.71
CA ARG A 202 22.49 -5.16 2.86
C ARG A 202 22.15 -5.33 1.38
N LYS A 203 21.85 -6.55 0.93
CA LYS A 203 21.52 -6.83 -0.47
C LYS A 203 20.14 -6.27 -0.83
N VAL A 204 19.17 -6.41 0.06
CA VAL A 204 17.82 -5.84 -0.14
C VAL A 204 17.90 -4.31 -0.28
N LYS A 205 18.66 -3.65 0.61
CA LYS A 205 18.91 -2.20 0.50
C LYS A 205 19.62 -1.81 -0.78
N GLY A 206 20.67 -2.55 -1.16
CA GLY A 206 21.38 -2.32 -2.42
C GLY A 206 20.50 -2.50 -3.65
N GLN A 207 19.59 -3.48 -3.66
CA GLN A 207 18.61 -3.68 -4.72
C GLN A 207 17.60 -2.52 -4.79
N ALA A 208 17.09 -2.06 -3.64
CA ALA A 208 16.20 -0.91 -3.59
C ALA A 208 16.87 0.36 -4.14
N ARG A 209 18.14 0.63 -3.77
CA ARG A 209 18.92 1.75 -4.34
C ARG A 209 19.12 1.65 -5.84
N ARG A 210 19.48 0.47 -6.33
CA ARG A 210 19.65 0.22 -7.78
C ARG A 210 18.38 0.50 -8.57
N LYS A 211 17.19 0.35 -7.97
CA LYS A 211 15.92 0.76 -8.57
C LYS A 211 15.75 2.28 -8.52
N VAL A 212 15.82 2.85 -7.32
CA VAL A 212 15.55 4.28 -7.07
C VAL A 212 16.46 5.22 -7.87
N TYR A 213 17.73 4.86 -8.03
CA TYR A 213 18.74 5.71 -8.65
C TYR A 213 19.05 5.35 -10.10
N ASN A 214 18.23 4.49 -10.73
CA ASN A 214 18.37 4.17 -12.14
C ASN A 214 17.57 5.16 -13.00
N TRP A 215 18.28 6.04 -13.70
CA TRP A 215 17.70 7.04 -14.59
C TRP A 215 16.88 6.43 -15.73
N SER A 216 17.11 5.17 -16.09
CA SER A 216 16.36 4.51 -17.18
C SER A 216 14.92 4.14 -16.80
N LEU A 217 14.53 4.29 -15.53
CA LEU A 217 13.18 3.90 -15.05
C LEU A 217 12.20 5.08 -15.03
N THR A 218 12.66 6.27 -15.39
CA THR A 218 11.86 7.50 -15.42
C THR A 218 12.19 8.30 -16.67
N SER A 219 11.19 8.98 -17.23
CA SER A 219 11.31 9.74 -18.46
C SER A 219 10.38 10.95 -18.43
N GLU A 220 10.42 11.78 -19.47
CA GLU A 220 9.42 12.84 -19.67
C GLU A 220 7.99 12.25 -19.75
N ALA A 221 7.82 11.07 -20.35
CA ALA A 221 6.51 10.42 -20.46
C ALA A 221 5.95 9.93 -19.11
N THR A 222 6.82 9.72 -18.11
CA THR A 222 6.42 9.44 -16.72
C THR A 222 6.44 10.69 -15.85
N ASP A 223 6.55 11.90 -16.42
CA ASP A 223 6.82 13.14 -15.69
C ASP A 223 7.97 12.99 -14.66
N TYR A 224 8.95 12.12 -14.94
CA TYR A 224 10.07 11.78 -14.06
C TYR A 224 9.67 11.17 -12.70
N GLY A 225 8.42 10.70 -12.56
CA GLY A 225 7.90 10.03 -11.38
C GLY A 225 7.83 8.50 -11.51
N PRO A 226 7.37 7.80 -10.45
CA PRO A 226 7.33 6.33 -10.40
C PRO A 226 6.12 5.73 -11.12
N PHE A 227 5.95 6.06 -12.40
CA PHE A 227 4.85 5.58 -13.25
C PHE A 227 5.37 4.62 -14.33
N THR A 228 4.45 3.84 -14.90
CA THR A 228 4.76 3.02 -16.08
C THR A 228 4.91 3.90 -17.32
N ASP A 229 5.90 3.59 -18.15
CA ASP A 229 6.22 4.33 -19.39
C ASP A 229 5.26 3.99 -20.56
N ASP A 230 4.11 3.37 -20.26
CA ASP A 230 3.10 2.97 -21.24
C ASP A 230 2.01 4.04 -21.44
N GLY A 231 2.18 5.22 -20.81
CA GLY A 231 1.22 6.32 -20.84
C GLY A 231 -0.07 6.06 -20.06
N SER A 232 -0.20 4.92 -19.37
CA SER A 232 -1.40 4.59 -18.60
C SER A 232 -1.54 5.39 -17.31
N GLY A 233 -0.47 6.06 -16.87
CA GLY A 233 -0.40 6.76 -15.59
C GLY A 233 -0.51 5.84 -14.38
N ARG A 234 -0.29 4.53 -14.54
CA ARG A 234 -0.31 3.56 -13.44
C ARG A 234 1.02 3.56 -12.69
N PRO A 235 1.01 3.16 -11.40
CA PRO A 235 2.26 3.03 -10.64
C PRO A 235 3.19 1.98 -11.25
N ASN A 236 4.47 2.31 -11.38
CA ASN A 236 5.51 1.29 -11.51
C ASN A 236 5.78 0.71 -10.12
N TRP A 237 5.08 -0.37 -9.77
CA TRP A 237 5.12 -0.96 -8.43
C TRP A 237 6.52 -1.43 -8.02
N ASP A 238 7.33 -1.91 -8.96
CA ASP A 238 8.68 -2.37 -8.68
C ASP A 238 9.63 -1.21 -8.28
N LEU A 239 9.54 -0.08 -9.00
CA LEU A 239 10.25 1.16 -8.66
C LEU A 239 9.73 1.77 -7.36
N LEU A 240 8.40 1.88 -7.22
CA LEU A 240 7.76 2.45 -6.04
C LEU A 240 8.12 1.68 -4.76
N GLU A 241 8.25 0.36 -4.84
CA GLU A 241 8.73 -0.45 -3.71
C GLU A 241 10.13 -0.01 -3.26
N GLY A 242 11.06 0.16 -4.20
CA GLY A 242 12.40 0.65 -3.89
C GLY A 242 12.37 2.03 -3.23
N ILE A 243 11.53 2.93 -3.75
CA ILE A 243 11.34 4.29 -3.22
C ILE A 243 10.82 4.23 -1.79
N VAL A 244 9.79 3.43 -1.52
CA VAL A 244 9.19 3.27 -0.18
C VAL A 244 10.23 2.72 0.80
N THR A 245 10.96 1.66 0.43
CA THR A 245 12.01 1.07 1.27
C THR A 245 13.05 2.12 1.68
N ILE A 246 13.62 2.84 0.72
CA ILE A 246 14.67 3.81 0.99
C ILE A 246 14.11 5.01 1.75
N SER A 247 12.94 5.53 1.37
CA SER A 247 12.27 6.65 2.04
C SER A 247 11.92 6.38 3.49
N MET A 248 11.35 5.21 3.80
CA MET A 248 11.01 4.86 5.17
C MET A 248 12.26 4.60 6.02
N LEU A 249 13.31 3.98 5.48
CA LEU A 249 14.58 3.79 6.20
C LEU A 249 15.23 5.14 6.54
N MET A 250 15.09 6.13 5.67
CA MET A 250 15.58 7.50 5.87
C MET A 250 14.75 8.25 6.89
N LEU A 251 13.42 8.20 6.75
CA LEU A 251 12.52 8.82 7.71
C LEU A 251 12.75 8.27 9.13
N LEU A 252 12.97 6.96 9.27
CA LEU A 252 13.35 6.34 10.54
C LEU A 252 14.63 6.94 11.13
N ARG A 253 15.65 7.20 10.30
CA ARG A 253 16.91 7.86 10.72
C ARG A 253 16.70 9.32 11.10
N CYS A 254 15.75 10.02 10.49
CA CYS A 254 15.44 11.41 10.82
C CYS A 254 14.68 11.54 12.14
N VAL A 255 13.72 10.64 12.42
CA VAL A 255 12.87 10.76 13.61
C VAL A 255 13.55 10.29 14.90
N GLN A 256 14.64 9.51 14.84
CA GLN A 256 15.54 9.14 15.95
C GLN A 256 14.83 8.84 17.29
N SER A 257 13.75 8.03 17.25
CA SER A 257 12.93 7.65 18.41
C SER A 257 12.05 8.75 19.03
N SER A 258 12.06 9.98 18.51
CA SER A 258 11.22 11.08 18.98
C SER A 258 9.76 10.95 18.51
N LEU A 259 9.54 10.30 17.37
CA LEU A 259 8.22 10.07 16.78
C LEU A 259 8.06 8.60 16.35
N PRO A 260 6.91 7.95 16.61
CA PRO A 260 6.62 6.65 16.06
C PRO A 260 6.47 6.74 14.54
N LEU A 261 7.10 5.82 13.82
CA LEU A 261 6.98 5.73 12.36
C LEU A 261 5.61 5.12 11.99
N PRO A 262 4.86 5.71 11.05
CA PRO A 262 3.64 5.10 10.52
C PRO A 262 3.94 3.88 9.64
N ASN A 263 4.23 2.74 10.28
CA ASN A 263 4.70 1.50 9.66
C ASN A 263 3.81 0.30 9.98
N SER A 264 2.72 0.11 9.22
CA SER A 264 1.89 -1.10 9.19
C SER A 264 0.71 -0.92 8.23
N PHE A 265 -0.02 -2.01 7.95
CA PHE A 265 -1.23 -2.01 7.10
C PHE A 265 -2.27 -0.95 7.46
N ASN A 266 -2.42 -0.62 8.74
CA ASN A 266 -3.37 0.39 9.22
C ASN A 266 -3.15 1.79 8.63
N TYR A 267 -1.93 2.14 8.21
CA TYR A 267 -1.66 3.42 7.57
C TYR A 267 -1.97 3.39 6.08
N SER A 268 -2.13 2.21 5.49
CA SER A 268 -2.28 2.00 4.05
C SER A 268 -3.74 1.78 3.61
N VAL A 269 -4.70 1.98 4.51
CA VAL A 269 -6.14 1.87 4.21
C VAL A 269 -6.67 3.22 3.71
N PRO A 270 -7.49 3.24 2.65
CA PRO A 270 -8.20 4.44 2.23
C PRO A 270 -9.02 5.06 3.38
N HIS A 271 -9.14 6.38 3.36
CA HIS A 271 -9.89 7.18 4.33
C HIS A 271 -9.34 7.16 5.76
N ARG A 272 -8.10 6.67 5.94
CA ARG A 272 -7.39 6.62 7.23
C ARG A 272 -7.41 7.92 8.00
N THR A 273 -7.23 9.04 7.32
CA THR A 273 -7.31 10.39 7.89
C THR A 273 -8.68 11.01 7.59
N LEU A 274 -9.25 11.76 8.51
CA LEU A 274 -10.58 12.36 8.33
C LEU A 274 -10.54 13.56 7.37
N VAL A 275 -11.66 13.78 6.67
CA VAL A 275 -11.84 15.03 5.91
C VAL A 275 -11.94 16.18 6.92
N PRO A 276 -11.16 17.26 6.78
CA PRO A 276 -11.33 18.43 7.63
C PRO A 276 -12.76 18.99 7.49
N HIS A 277 -13.53 19.05 8.58
CA HIS A 277 -14.91 19.57 8.57
C HIS A 277 -15.03 20.96 7.93
N LYS A 278 -13.98 21.78 8.05
CA LYS A 278 -13.93 23.14 7.50
C LYS A 278 -13.85 23.18 5.97
N ASN A 279 -13.44 22.09 5.32
CA ASN A 279 -13.25 22.07 3.88
C ASN A 279 -13.58 20.69 3.28
N PRO A 280 -14.86 20.39 3.04
CA PRO A 280 -15.27 19.09 2.52
C PRO A 280 -14.75 18.78 1.11
N ARG A 281 -14.27 19.79 0.36
CA ARG A 281 -13.66 19.61 -0.96
C ARG A 281 -12.29 18.92 -0.90
N ASP A 282 -11.67 18.90 0.27
CA ASP A 282 -10.33 18.34 0.49
C ASP A 282 -10.38 16.81 0.62
N TRP A 283 -10.82 16.17 -0.46
CA TRP A 283 -11.01 14.72 -0.50
C TRP A 283 -9.70 13.96 -0.29
N ALA A 284 -8.54 14.56 -0.60
CA ALA A 284 -7.21 13.95 -0.49
C ALA A 284 -6.45 14.27 0.82
N ARG A 285 -7.03 15.06 1.73
CA ARG A 285 -6.37 15.55 2.96
C ARG A 285 -5.12 16.40 2.69
N VAL A 286 -5.14 17.19 1.62
CA VAL A 286 -4.10 18.16 1.25
C VAL A 286 -3.81 19.12 2.40
N GLN A 287 -4.83 19.76 2.96
CA GLN A 287 -4.62 20.88 3.87
C GLN A 287 -4.09 20.46 5.23
N GLY A 288 -3.10 21.18 5.71
CA GLY A 288 -2.51 21.00 7.04
C GLY A 288 -1.04 20.66 6.95
N SER A 289 -0.52 20.20 8.08
CA SER A 289 0.90 19.93 8.26
C SER A 289 1.28 18.52 7.80
N TRP A 290 2.39 18.46 7.07
CA TRP A 290 3.02 17.25 6.56
C TRP A 290 4.48 17.20 7.04
N LEU A 291 4.93 16.04 7.48
CA LEU A 291 6.32 15.78 7.84
C LEU A 291 6.96 14.84 6.82
N GLY A 292 8.19 15.13 6.42
CA GLY A 292 8.86 14.34 5.40
C GLY A 292 10.36 14.53 5.36
N THR A 293 10.98 13.78 4.45
CA THR A 293 12.42 13.87 4.18
C THR A 293 12.70 13.41 2.76
N TYR A 294 13.93 13.64 2.32
CA TYR A 294 14.45 13.26 1.01
C TYR A 294 15.89 12.76 1.16
N SER A 295 16.41 12.11 0.14
CA SER A 295 17.82 11.74 0.08
C SER A 295 18.41 11.81 -1.31
N PHE A 296 19.73 11.75 -1.36
CA PHE A 296 20.51 11.73 -2.58
C PHE A 296 21.75 10.84 -2.40
N LEU A 297 22.20 10.27 -3.51
CA LEU A 297 23.55 9.73 -3.59
C LEU A 297 24.55 10.82 -3.92
N ASP A 298 25.81 10.58 -3.56
CA ASP A 298 26.91 11.33 -4.13
C ASP A 298 26.85 11.27 -5.65
N TYR A 299 26.98 12.43 -6.30
CA TYR A 299 26.77 12.56 -7.73
C TYR A 299 27.76 11.72 -8.55
N ALA A 300 29.03 11.62 -8.12
CA ALA A 300 30.02 10.85 -8.85
C ALA A 300 29.66 9.36 -8.85
N TYR A 301 29.14 8.84 -7.74
CA TYR A 301 28.63 7.48 -7.64
C TYR A 301 27.36 7.27 -8.46
N LEU A 302 26.41 8.22 -8.41
CA LEU A 302 25.18 8.18 -9.19
C LEU A 302 25.47 8.13 -10.70
N ALA A 303 26.35 9.00 -11.18
CA ALA A 303 26.75 9.06 -12.59
C ALA A 303 27.48 7.78 -13.01
N ALA A 304 28.44 7.30 -12.22
CA ALA A 304 29.17 6.06 -12.50
C ALA A 304 28.24 4.83 -12.55
N PHE A 305 27.24 4.76 -11.66
CA PHE A 305 26.23 3.71 -11.67
C PHE A 305 25.40 3.70 -12.95
N ASN A 306 24.90 4.86 -13.36
CA ASN A 306 24.04 4.97 -14.54
C ASN A 306 24.80 4.80 -15.85
N ASP A 307 26.04 5.30 -15.94
CA ASP A 307 26.90 5.08 -17.10
C ASP A 307 27.22 3.59 -17.31
N ALA A 308 27.53 2.88 -16.22
CA ALA A 308 27.75 1.44 -16.29
C ALA A 308 26.48 0.68 -16.68
N THR A 309 25.33 1.07 -16.11
CA THR A 309 24.02 0.48 -16.44
C THR A 309 23.69 0.65 -17.92
N ARG A 310 23.92 1.85 -18.49
CA ARG A 310 23.73 2.15 -19.91
C ARG A 310 24.64 1.32 -20.82
N LEU A 311 25.89 1.10 -20.41
CA LEU A 311 26.86 0.31 -21.16
C LEU A 311 26.69 -1.20 -20.96
N GLY A 312 25.78 -1.64 -20.07
CA GLY A 312 25.65 -3.05 -19.69
C GLY A 312 26.89 -3.60 -18.99
N SER A 313 27.70 -2.72 -18.37
CA SER A 313 28.94 -3.08 -17.69
C SER A 313 28.75 -3.19 -16.17
N ILE A 314 29.77 -3.66 -15.47
CA ILE A 314 29.74 -3.79 -14.00
C ILE A 314 29.98 -2.40 -13.39
N GLY A 315 28.93 -1.81 -12.85
CA GLY A 315 28.97 -0.53 -12.13
C GLY A 315 29.32 -0.65 -10.64
N PRO A 316 29.42 0.49 -9.93
CA PRO A 316 29.63 0.51 -8.48
C PRO A 316 28.56 -0.29 -7.72
N ASN A 317 28.97 -0.95 -6.63
CA ASN A 317 28.05 -1.66 -5.75
C ASN A 317 27.34 -0.67 -4.82
N LEU A 318 26.01 -0.56 -4.95
CA LEU A 318 25.18 0.30 -4.09
C LEU A 318 24.76 -0.39 -2.76
N GLU A 319 25.27 -1.57 -2.44
CA GLU A 319 24.97 -2.25 -1.16
C GLU A 319 25.60 -1.55 0.05
N GLU A 320 26.82 -1.02 -0.11
CA GLU A 320 27.61 -0.42 0.98
C GLU A 320 27.50 1.11 1.03
N ASN A 321 27.27 1.75 -0.12
CA ASN A 321 27.09 3.19 -0.19
C ASN A 321 25.75 3.58 0.44
N CYS A 322 25.82 4.47 1.43
CA CYS A 322 24.63 5.05 2.03
C CYS A 322 24.35 6.41 1.41
N GLU A 323 23.09 6.68 1.16
CA GLU A 323 22.60 7.97 0.70
C GLU A 323 22.68 8.99 1.83
N ALA A 324 22.98 10.22 1.45
CA ALA A 324 22.90 11.36 2.34
C ALA A 324 21.42 11.69 2.55
N CYS A 325 21.03 11.82 3.82
CA CYS A 325 19.66 12.08 4.21
C CYS A 325 19.49 13.58 4.47
N GLY A 326 18.41 14.16 3.94
CA GLY A 326 17.98 15.51 4.28
C GLY A 326 17.52 15.63 5.73
N ALA A 327 17.29 16.86 6.17
CA ALA A 327 16.66 17.13 7.46
C ALA A 327 15.18 16.68 7.46
N LEU A 328 14.61 16.48 8.65
CA LEU A 328 13.16 16.33 8.79
C LEU A 328 12.51 17.68 8.45
N LEU A 329 11.72 17.70 7.38
CA LEU A 329 11.03 18.90 6.89
C LEU A 329 9.57 18.88 7.32
N LYS A 330 9.06 20.07 7.66
CA LYS A 330 7.64 20.32 7.90
C LYS A 330 7.11 21.22 6.78
N MET A 331 6.02 20.78 6.16
CA MET A 331 5.35 21.49 5.07
C MET A 331 3.87 21.71 5.42
N ASP A 332 3.44 22.97 5.43
CA ASP A 332 2.05 23.34 5.64
C ASP A 332 1.36 23.59 4.29
N LEU A 333 0.53 22.64 3.88
CA LEU A 333 -0.15 22.66 2.59
C LEU A 333 -1.51 23.35 2.66
N ARG A 334 -1.86 24.06 1.57
CA ARG A 334 -3.16 24.72 1.39
C ARG A 334 -3.62 24.56 -0.05
N ILE A 335 -4.91 24.27 -0.23
CA ILE A 335 -5.53 24.23 -1.56
C ILE A 335 -5.64 25.65 -2.09
N ASP A 336 -5.18 25.88 -3.30
CA ASP A 336 -5.17 27.17 -3.98
C ASP A 336 -5.30 26.95 -5.50
N ASP A 337 -6.45 27.29 -6.05
CA ASP A 337 -6.75 27.08 -7.48
C ASP A 337 -6.05 28.10 -8.39
N SER A 338 -5.43 29.15 -7.83
CA SER A 338 -4.72 30.18 -8.60
C SER A 338 -3.49 29.63 -9.34
N VAL A 339 -2.90 28.52 -8.86
CA VAL A 339 -1.74 27.89 -9.51
C VAL A 339 -2.12 26.93 -10.65
N LYS A 340 -3.41 26.71 -10.91
CA LYS A 340 -3.89 25.74 -11.92
C LYS A 340 -3.32 25.97 -13.32
N SER A 341 -3.10 27.23 -13.69
CA SER A 341 -2.57 27.62 -14.99
C SER A 341 -1.04 27.59 -15.07
N ASP A 342 -0.34 27.18 -14.01
CA ASP A 342 1.12 27.08 -14.01
C ASP A 342 1.57 26.01 -15.03
N ARG A 343 2.56 26.37 -15.85
CA ARG A 343 3.08 25.51 -16.92
C ARG A 343 3.76 24.26 -16.36
N ASN A 344 4.47 24.38 -15.23
CA ASN A 344 5.21 23.28 -14.62
C ASN A 344 4.27 22.24 -13.99
N LEU A 345 2.99 22.59 -13.79
CA LEU A 345 1.95 21.68 -13.31
C LEU A 345 1.20 20.95 -14.41
N GLN A 346 1.44 21.28 -15.67
CA GLN A 346 0.84 20.54 -16.78
C GLN A 346 1.47 19.13 -16.87
N THR A 347 0.65 18.15 -17.23
CA THR A 347 1.00 16.73 -17.28
C THR A 347 0.29 16.07 -18.46
N SER A 348 0.97 15.14 -19.12
CA SER A 348 0.38 14.28 -20.16
C SER A 348 -0.26 13.01 -19.59
N LEU A 349 0.13 12.61 -18.37
CA LEU A 349 -0.40 11.43 -17.72
C LEU A 349 -1.88 11.61 -17.35
N PRO A 350 -2.72 10.57 -17.56
CA PRO A 350 -4.14 10.64 -17.27
C PRO A 350 -4.44 10.65 -15.77
N SER A 351 -5.61 11.21 -15.42
CA SER A 351 -6.23 11.10 -14.10
C SER A 351 -7.60 10.41 -14.22
N ALA A 352 -8.14 9.93 -13.10
CA ALA A 352 -9.50 9.39 -13.08
C ALA A 352 -10.51 10.48 -13.42
N ASN A 353 -11.45 10.16 -14.31
CA ASN A 353 -12.56 11.04 -14.62
C ASN A 353 -13.68 10.81 -13.59
N ASP A 354 -13.58 11.50 -12.46
CA ASP A 354 -14.53 11.41 -11.35
C ASP A 354 -14.92 12.81 -10.85
N PRO A 355 -16.18 13.26 -11.07
CA PRO A 355 -16.63 14.60 -10.67
C PRO A 355 -16.53 14.87 -9.17
N ASP A 356 -16.63 13.84 -8.34
CA ASP A 356 -16.58 13.97 -6.88
C ASP A 356 -15.14 14.10 -6.35
N TYR A 357 -14.15 13.76 -7.17
CA TYR A 357 -12.73 13.77 -6.84
C TYR A 357 -11.90 14.59 -7.84
N PRO A 358 -12.18 15.91 -7.98
CA PRO A 358 -11.46 16.76 -8.92
C PRO A 358 -9.99 16.94 -8.51
N THR A 359 -9.11 17.23 -9.46
CA THR A 359 -7.72 17.58 -9.14
C THR A 359 -7.67 18.80 -8.20
N LEU A 360 -6.98 18.65 -7.08
CA LEU A 360 -6.80 19.69 -6.08
C LEU A 360 -5.46 20.39 -6.31
N TYR A 361 -5.47 21.70 -6.55
CA TYR A 361 -4.25 22.48 -6.72
C TYR A 361 -3.77 23.04 -5.37
N ILE A 362 -2.46 23.11 -5.20
CA ILE A 362 -1.80 23.35 -3.92
C ILE A 362 -0.91 24.59 -4.04
N ARG A 363 -1.00 25.50 -3.07
CA ARG A 363 -0.33 26.81 -3.08
C ARG A 363 1.17 26.76 -3.32
N VAL A 364 1.85 25.69 -2.89
CA VAL A 364 3.28 25.47 -3.13
C VAL A 364 3.60 25.06 -4.57
N LYS A 365 2.78 25.51 -5.54
CA LYS A 365 2.76 25.03 -6.93
C LYS A 365 2.77 23.51 -6.97
N GLY A 366 1.64 22.91 -6.61
CA GLY A 366 1.48 21.46 -6.69
C GLY A 366 0.06 21.04 -7.01
N PHE A 367 -0.16 19.75 -7.14
CA PHE A 367 -1.51 19.17 -7.20
C PHE A 367 -1.59 17.79 -6.57
N ALA A 368 -2.80 17.40 -6.19
CA ALA A 368 -3.20 16.03 -5.88
C ALA A 368 -4.31 15.60 -6.83
N ALA A 369 -4.14 14.46 -7.50
CA ALA A 369 -5.09 13.95 -8.49
C ALA A 369 -5.35 12.45 -8.29
N LEU A 370 -6.61 12.03 -8.43
CA LEU A 370 -6.98 10.63 -8.36
C LEU A 370 -6.39 9.88 -9.58
N MET A 371 -5.67 8.79 -9.35
CA MET A 371 -5.03 8.03 -10.42
C MET A 371 -6.04 7.20 -11.22
N PRO A 372 -5.71 6.85 -12.48
CA PRO A 372 -6.50 5.91 -13.27
C PRO A 372 -6.75 4.61 -12.49
N GLY A 373 -8.02 4.23 -12.33
CA GLY A 373 -8.44 3.09 -11.50
C GLY A 373 -9.07 3.49 -10.15
N GLY A 374 -9.03 4.77 -9.78
CA GLY A 374 -9.86 5.33 -8.71
C GLY A 374 -9.46 4.93 -7.29
N ARG A 375 -8.20 4.50 -7.06
CA ARG A 375 -7.70 4.07 -5.75
C ARG A 375 -6.53 4.94 -5.28
N GLU A 376 -5.39 4.86 -5.96
CA GLU A 376 -4.18 5.61 -5.61
C GLU A 376 -4.32 7.11 -5.92
N VAL A 377 -3.53 7.95 -5.22
CA VAL A 377 -3.50 9.40 -5.46
C VAL A 377 -2.11 9.79 -5.94
N ARG A 378 -2.04 10.54 -7.04
CA ARG A 378 -0.82 11.14 -7.56
C ARG A 378 -0.62 12.53 -6.97
N TRP A 379 0.63 12.85 -6.65
CA TRP A 379 1.04 14.12 -6.10
C TRP A 379 2.21 14.71 -6.91
N LYS A 380 2.10 15.99 -7.24
CA LYS A 380 3.17 16.79 -7.85
C LYS A 380 3.42 18.03 -7.01
N PHE A 381 4.68 18.38 -6.80
CA PHE A 381 5.08 19.66 -6.19
C PHE A 381 6.25 20.28 -6.95
N ILE A 382 6.25 21.60 -7.04
CA ILE A 382 7.36 22.40 -7.58
C ILE A 382 7.91 23.24 -6.43
N VAL A 383 9.11 22.91 -5.97
CA VAL A 383 9.77 23.61 -4.87
C VAL A 383 10.59 24.77 -5.43
N ASN A 384 10.19 25.98 -5.04
CA ASN A 384 10.92 27.19 -5.32
C ASN A 384 12.09 27.36 -4.35
N TYR A 385 13.28 27.63 -4.87
CA TYR A 385 14.48 27.92 -4.11
C TYR A 385 15.07 29.25 -4.57
N MET A 386 15.18 30.22 -3.67
CA MET A 386 15.70 31.57 -3.93
C MET A 386 15.01 32.32 -5.10
N GLY A 387 13.70 32.11 -5.27
CA GLY A 387 12.90 32.79 -6.30
C GLY A 387 12.79 32.01 -7.61
N THR A 388 13.54 30.92 -7.79
CA THR A 388 13.50 30.07 -9.00
C THR A 388 12.91 28.71 -8.68
N ASP A 389 12.08 28.19 -9.59
CA ASP A 389 11.59 26.81 -9.48
C ASP A 389 12.77 25.86 -9.71
N ALA A 390 13.20 25.17 -8.65
CA ALA A 390 14.46 24.43 -8.65
C ALA A 390 14.22 22.92 -8.67
N TRP A 391 13.23 22.43 -7.93
CA TRP A 391 12.98 20.99 -7.78
C TRP A 391 11.54 20.62 -8.12
N GLN A 392 11.38 19.51 -8.84
CA GLN A 392 10.10 18.84 -9.06
C GLN A 392 10.05 17.60 -8.18
N LEU A 393 8.93 17.39 -7.49
CA LEU A 393 8.65 16.18 -6.71
C LEU A 393 7.43 15.50 -7.30
N GLU A 394 7.58 14.25 -7.72
CA GLU A 394 6.51 13.43 -8.31
C GLU A 394 6.35 12.14 -7.51
N GLY A 395 5.16 11.93 -6.96
CA GLY A 395 4.91 10.84 -6.02
C GLY A 395 3.50 10.29 -6.03
N ILE A 396 3.34 9.18 -5.31
CA ILE A 396 2.13 8.39 -5.21
C ILE A 396 1.81 8.16 -3.73
N GLN A 397 0.54 8.24 -3.38
CA GLN A 397 -0.02 7.79 -2.10
C GLN A 397 -0.62 6.38 -2.33
N PRO A 398 0.14 5.30 -2.03
CA PRO A 398 -0.17 3.95 -2.52
C PRO A 398 -1.35 3.27 -1.80
N GLY A 399 -1.65 3.69 -0.56
CA GLY A 399 -2.83 3.25 0.16
C GLY A 399 -4.12 3.91 -0.32
N GLY A 400 -4.01 4.86 -1.26
CA GLY A 400 -5.14 5.61 -1.81
C GLY A 400 -5.56 6.81 -0.98
N ILE A 401 -6.77 7.29 -1.27
CA ILE A 401 -7.33 8.52 -0.73
C ILE A 401 -7.14 8.61 0.78
N ARG A 402 -6.50 9.69 1.26
CA ARG A 402 -6.37 9.99 2.70
C ARG A 402 -5.66 8.90 3.51
N SER A 403 -4.82 8.09 2.86
CA SER A 403 -3.98 7.07 3.50
C SER A 403 -2.54 7.56 3.72
N GLY A 404 -1.83 6.97 4.66
CA GLY A 404 -0.37 6.90 4.74
C GLY A 404 0.44 8.10 4.25
N GLY A 405 1.55 7.79 3.58
CA GLY A 405 2.49 8.78 3.05
C GLY A 405 2.44 8.87 1.53
N ILE A 406 2.94 9.99 1.02
CA ILE A 406 3.31 10.21 -0.37
C ILE A 406 4.74 9.73 -0.52
N PHE A 407 5.01 8.95 -1.56
CA PHE A 407 6.34 8.44 -1.89
C PHE A 407 6.64 8.69 -3.35
N GLY A 408 7.83 9.20 -3.64
CA GLY A 408 8.16 9.59 -5.00
C GLY A 408 9.62 9.88 -5.21
N LEU A 409 9.90 10.47 -6.37
CA LEU A 409 11.22 10.95 -6.76
C LEU A 409 11.21 12.47 -6.84
N TRP A 410 12.29 13.08 -6.38
CA TRP A 410 12.62 14.46 -6.68
C TRP A 410 13.66 14.50 -7.81
N SER A 411 13.57 15.53 -8.65
CA SER A 411 14.52 15.87 -9.71
C SER A 411 14.60 17.38 -9.86
N GLN A 412 15.55 17.89 -10.65
CA GLN A 412 15.55 19.30 -11.04
C GLN A 412 14.39 19.59 -12.00
N VAL A 413 13.87 20.82 -12.01
CA VAL A 413 12.72 21.21 -12.85
C VAL A 413 13.06 21.22 -14.35
N ASP A 414 14.31 21.52 -14.70
CA ASP A 414 14.75 21.61 -16.10
C ASP A 414 15.04 20.22 -16.71
N HIS A 415 15.22 19.20 -15.85
CA HIS A 415 15.50 17.80 -16.21
C HIS A 415 16.62 17.66 -17.25
N GLU A 416 17.76 18.31 -17.00
CA GLU A 416 18.94 18.18 -17.84
C GLU A 416 19.44 16.72 -17.84
N PRO A 417 20.03 16.26 -18.96
CA PRO A 417 20.57 14.92 -19.02
C PRO A 417 21.58 14.70 -17.90
N ARG A 418 21.37 13.64 -17.10
CA ARG A 418 22.19 13.25 -15.95
C ARG A 418 21.98 14.08 -14.68
N ASP A 419 20.88 14.80 -14.57
CA ASP A 419 20.55 15.48 -13.32
C ASP A 419 20.45 14.54 -12.12
N ALA A 420 20.76 15.11 -10.95
CA ALA A 420 20.60 14.41 -9.69
C ALA A 420 19.11 14.12 -9.45
N THR A 421 18.84 12.89 -9.01
CA THR A 421 17.50 12.44 -8.63
C THR A 421 17.60 11.65 -7.33
N GLY A 422 16.49 11.57 -6.60
CA GLY A 422 16.45 10.75 -5.41
C GLY A 422 15.05 10.60 -4.84
N PRO A 423 14.88 9.73 -3.83
CA PRO A 423 13.59 9.46 -3.24
C PRO A 423 13.19 10.53 -2.22
N PHE A 424 11.89 10.76 -2.08
CA PHE A 424 11.30 11.53 -1.00
C PHE A 424 10.08 10.83 -0.42
N CYS A 425 9.72 11.21 0.81
CA CYS A 425 8.40 10.94 1.35
C CYS A 425 7.87 12.08 2.21
N TYR A 426 6.54 12.19 2.25
CA TYR A 426 5.80 13.08 3.16
C TYR A 426 4.58 12.36 3.72
N TYR A 427 4.33 12.51 5.01
CA TYR A 427 3.16 11.97 5.69
C TYR A 427 2.40 13.11 6.38
N PRO A 428 1.06 13.02 6.51
CA PRO A 428 0.33 13.92 7.39
C PRO A 428 0.91 13.84 8.81
N GLU A 429 1.20 14.98 9.43
CA GLU A 429 1.84 15.05 10.76
C GLU A 429 1.06 14.26 11.82
N GLU A 430 -0.26 14.23 11.70
CA GLU A 430 -1.15 13.51 12.61
C GLU A 430 -0.91 12.00 12.67
N LEU A 431 -0.34 11.40 11.62
CA LEU A 431 -0.03 9.96 11.59
C LEU A 431 1.20 9.59 12.43
N PHE A 432 2.00 10.56 12.85
CA PHE A 432 3.11 10.35 13.80
C PHE A 432 2.67 10.46 15.26
N HIS A 433 1.43 10.86 15.53
CA HIS A 433 0.94 10.82 16.90
C HIS A 433 0.56 9.39 17.27
N PRO A 434 0.88 8.94 18.50
CA PRO A 434 0.35 7.67 18.98
C PRO A 434 -1.15 7.68 18.79
N VAL A 435 -1.67 6.65 18.12
CA VAL A 435 -3.10 6.36 18.15
C VAL A 435 -3.41 6.16 19.63
N LEU A 436 -4.07 7.14 20.26
CA LEU A 436 -4.37 7.12 21.69
C LEU A 436 -4.91 5.73 22.02
N SER A 437 -4.14 4.96 22.78
CA SER A 437 -4.56 3.68 23.31
C SER A 437 -5.66 3.97 24.32
N ILE A 438 -6.91 3.74 23.90
CA ILE A 438 -8.04 3.59 24.80
C ILE A 438 -8.16 2.11 25.14
#